data_AF-A0A965PPC6-F1
#
_entry.id   AF-A0A965PPC6-F1
#
_cell.length_a   1.000
_cell.length_b   1.000
_cell.length_c   1.000
_cell.angle_alpha   90.00
_cell.angle_beta   90.00
_cell.angle_gamma   90.00
#
_symmetry.space_group_name_H-M   'P 1'
#
loop_
_entity.id
_entity.type
_entity.pdbx_description
1 polymer ?
#
loop_
_entity_poly.entity_id
_entity_poly.type
_entity_poly.pdbx_seq_one_letter_code
_entity_poly.pdbx_strand_id
1 'polypeptide(L)'
;MVKVADQVAELAAENGLKVSDAIANSLLPTPAVGHIRNHDEPIEDYLERRQKAESGEYKGMPGVSLGVAVRLNWGKFEPAIRRWEKITRVAPAPTKPDGKDGAHRLSAEFTEWMMGIKRLLLVLLILVRSIWGLFIRLLIGFIPV
;
A
#
# COMPACT_ATOMS: atom_id res chain seq x y z
N MET A 1 -33.62 -25.48 -33.13
CA MET A 1 -32.95 -26.71 -33.63
C MET A 1 -31.54 -26.68 -33.07
N VAL A 2 -31.29 -27.40 -31.97
CA VAL A 2 -29.95 -27.45 -31.36
C VAL A 2 -29.03 -28.20 -32.33
N LYS A 3 -27.82 -27.71 -32.55
CA LYS A 3 -26.90 -28.39 -33.48
C LYS A 3 -26.49 -29.71 -32.84
N VAL A 4 -26.38 -30.76 -33.65
CA VAL A 4 -25.93 -32.09 -33.21
C VAL A 4 -24.61 -32.00 -32.45
N ALA A 5 -23.73 -31.07 -32.85
CA ALA A 5 -22.47 -30.79 -32.17
C ALA A 5 -22.63 -30.36 -30.69
N ASP A 6 -23.65 -29.54 -30.39
CA ASP A 6 -23.88 -29.04 -29.04
C ASP A 6 -24.42 -30.15 -28.13
N GLN A 7 -25.30 -31.02 -28.66
CA GLN A 7 -25.84 -32.18 -27.94
C GLN A 7 -24.76 -33.21 -27.61
N VAL A 8 -23.81 -33.42 -28.54
CA VAL A 8 -22.69 -34.34 -28.34
C VAL A 8 -21.71 -33.81 -27.30
N ALA A 9 -21.48 -32.49 -27.27
CA ALA A 9 -20.63 -31.85 -26.27
C ALA A 9 -21.22 -31.93 -24.86
N GLU A 10 -22.53 -31.72 -24.72
CA GLU A 10 -23.26 -31.86 -23.46
C GLU A 10 -23.25 -33.31 -22.94
N LEU A 11 -23.53 -34.27 -23.83
CA LEU A 11 -23.46 -35.70 -23.51
C LEU A 11 -22.05 -36.16 -23.10
N ALA A 12 -21.00 -35.61 -23.73
CA ALA A 12 -19.61 -35.90 -23.36
C ALA A 12 -19.25 -35.35 -21.97
N ALA A 13 -19.74 -34.15 -21.61
CA ALA A 13 -19.55 -33.56 -20.29
C ALA A 13 -20.26 -34.37 -19.20
N GLU A 14 -21.50 -34.81 -19.44
CA GLU A 14 -22.27 -35.64 -18.50
C GLU A 14 -21.62 -37.01 -18.24
N ASN A 15 -21.00 -37.60 -19.26
CA ASN A 15 -20.33 -38.90 -19.16
C ASN A 15 -18.85 -38.81 -18.72
N GLY A 16 -18.38 -37.63 -18.30
CA GLY A 16 -17.02 -37.42 -17.78
C GLY A 16 -15.91 -37.61 -18.83
N LEU A 17 -16.26 -37.55 -20.12
CA LEU A 17 -15.30 -37.65 -21.22
C LEU A 17 -14.50 -36.35 -21.30
N LYS A 18 -13.21 -36.44 -20.96
CA LYS A 18 -12.29 -35.29 -21.03
C LYS A 18 -12.22 -34.79 -22.47
N VAL A 19 -12.45 -33.49 -22.61
CA VAL A 19 -12.34 -32.72 -23.85
C VAL A 19 -11.06 -33.11 -24.60
N SER A 20 -11.18 -33.38 -25.91
CA SER A 20 -10.03 -33.80 -26.72
C SER A 20 -8.93 -32.74 -26.74
N ASP A 21 -7.68 -33.17 -26.89
CA ASP A 21 -6.50 -32.29 -26.92
C ASP A 21 -6.65 -31.17 -27.98
N ALA A 22 -7.37 -31.43 -29.07
CA ALA A 22 -7.66 -30.44 -30.11
C ALA A 22 -8.53 -29.27 -29.61
N ILE A 23 -9.55 -29.54 -28.77
CA ILE A 23 -10.41 -28.50 -28.19
C ILE A 23 -9.68 -27.81 -27.02
N ALA A 24 -8.92 -28.56 -26.22
CA ALA A 24 -8.07 -27.99 -25.18
C ALA A 24 -7.05 -27.00 -25.75
N ASN A 25 -6.49 -27.28 -26.93
CA ASN A 25 -5.57 -26.37 -27.64
C ASN A 25 -6.29 -25.19 -28.32
N SER A 26 -7.58 -25.32 -28.66
CA SER A 26 -8.41 -24.22 -29.18
C SER A 26 -8.88 -23.27 -28.06
N LEU A 27 -9.01 -23.77 -26.83
CA LEU A 27 -9.12 -22.95 -25.63
C LEU A 27 -7.74 -22.36 -25.37
N LEU A 28 -7.42 -21.27 -26.06
CA LEU A 28 -6.20 -20.52 -25.82
C LEU A 28 -6.03 -20.37 -24.30
N PRO A 29 -4.88 -20.74 -23.71
CA PRO A 29 -4.65 -20.46 -22.30
C PRO A 29 -4.90 -18.96 -22.11
N THR A 30 -5.64 -18.59 -21.06
CA THR A 30 -5.89 -17.17 -20.74
C THR A 30 -4.55 -16.47 -20.87
N PRO A 31 -4.40 -15.51 -21.81
CA PRO A 31 -3.11 -14.86 -22.01
C PRO A 31 -2.71 -14.34 -20.65
N ALA A 32 -1.60 -14.86 -20.13
CA ALA A 32 -1.06 -14.40 -18.88
C ALA A 32 -0.93 -12.89 -19.01
N VAL A 33 -1.70 -12.15 -18.20
CA VAL A 33 -1.62 -10.70 -18.09
C VAL A 33 -0.14 -10.36 -17.98
N GLY A 34 0.35 -9.33 -18.69
CA GLY A 34 1.76 -8.96 -18.89
C GLY A 34 2.63 -8.68 -17.65
N HIS A 35 2.29 -9.26 -16.50
CA HIS A 35 2.94 -9.26 -15.20
C HIS A 35 3.96 -10.40 -15.06
N ILE A 36 4.88 -10.55 -16.02
CA ILE A 36 6.03 -11.47 -15.85
C ILE A 36 7.37 -10.73 -15.91
N ARG A 37 7.49 -9.66 -16.71
CA ARG A 37 8.82 -9.12 -17.02
C ARG A 37 9.47 -8.23 -15.96
N ASN A 38 8.70 -7.66 -15.03
CA ASN A 38 9.21 -6.59 -14.15
C ASN A 38 9.11 -6.91 -12.65
N HIS A 39 8.74 -8.12 -12.23
CA HIS A 39 8.59 -8.42 -10.80
C HIS A 39 9.92 -8.38 -10.04
N ASP A 40 10.99 -8.82 -10.69
CA ASP A 40 12.34 -8.89 -10.11
C ASP A 40 13.28 -7.83 -10.67
N GLU A 41 12.74 -6.77 -11.31
CA GLU A 41 13.60 -5.72 -11.85
C GLU A 41 14.42 -5.06 -10.73
N PRO A 42 15.73 -4.81 -10.97
CA PRO A 42 16.53 -3.97 -10.09
C PRO A 42 15.86 -2.62 -9.84
N ILE A 43 16.08 -2.05 -8.65
CA ILE A 43 15.47 -0.76 -8.28
C ILE A 43 16.03 0.33 -9.20
N GLU A 44 17.30 0.21 -9.57
CA GLU A 44 18.07 1.10 -10.42
C GLU A 44 17.42 1.26 -11.80
N ASP A 45 17.03 0.15 -12.44
CA ASP A 45 16.39 0.13 -13.75
C ASP A 45 15.01 0.83 -13.72
N TYR A 46 14.27 0.67 -12.62
CA TYR A 46 13.03 1.43 -12.40
C TYR A 46 13.31 2.93 -12.24
N LEU A 47 14.33 3.30 -11.45
CA LEU A 47 14.71 4.71 -11.21
C LEU A 47 15.21 5.40 -12.47
N GLU A 48 15.93 4.69 -13.34
CA GLU A 48 16.40 5.25 -14.61
C GLU A 48 15.22 5.56 -15.54
N ARG A 49 14.26 4.62 -15.70
CA ARG A 49 13.04 4.86 -16.49
C ARG A 49 12.23 6.02 -15.94
N ARG A 50 12.18 6.15 -14.61
CA ARG A 50 11.55 7.28 -13.92
C ARG A 50 12.21 8.60 -14.26
N GLN A 51 13.54 8.66 -14.18
CA GLN A 51 14.31 9.85 -14.51
C GLN A 51 14.10 10.25 -15.98
N LYS A 52 14.06 9.29 -16.91
CA LYS A 52 13.79 9.54 -18.32
C LYS A 52 12.35 10.02 -18.60
N ALA A 53 11.38 9.56 -17.82
CA ALA A 53 10.02 10.09 -17.89
C ALA A 53 9.94 11.53 -17.33
N GLU A 54 10.69 11.82 -16.26
CA GLU A 54 10.79 13.16 -15.67
C GLU A 54 11.55 14.14 -16.58
N SER A 55 12.55 13.68 -17.34
CA SER A 55 13.25 14.46 -18.36
C SER A 55 12.43 14.68 -19.63
N GLY A 56 11.27 14.03 -19.77
CA GLY A 56 10.39 14.12 -20.93
C GLY A 56 10.80 13.26 -22.12
N GLU A 57 11.79 12.37 -21.96
CA GLU A 57 12.24 11.43 -22.99
C GLU A 57 11.19 10.34 -23.27
N TYR A 58 10.38 10.00 -22.26
CA TYR A 58 9.24 9.10 -22.41
C TYR A 58 7.89 9.78 -22.27
N LYS A 59 6.92 9.31 -23.07
CA LYS A 59 5.50 9.65 -22.88
C LYS A 59 4.90 8.75 -21.80
N GLY A 60 4.69 9.33 -20.63
CA GLY A 60 3.94 8.71 -19.53
C GLY A 60 4.83 8.21 -18.40
N MET A 61 4.23 8.12 -17.23
CA MET A 61 4.93 7.75 -16.00
C MET A 61 5.03 6.22 -15.89
N PRO A 62 6.24 5.64 -15.81
CA PRO A 62 6.40 4.19 -15.72
C PRO A 62 5.78 3.67 -14.42
N GLY A 63 5.01 2.58 -14.55
CA GLY A 63 4.41 1.88 -13.42
C GLY A 63 5.47 1.27 -12.51
N VAL A 64 5.21 1.29 -11.20
CA VAL A 64 5.98 0.58 -10.19
C VAL A 64 5.57 -0.88 -10.17
N SER A 65 6.52 -1.81 -10.32
CA SER A 65 6.25 -3.21 -10.02
C SER A 65 6.15 -3.43 -8.50
N LEU A 66 5.36 -4.42 -8.07
CA LEU A 66 5.20 -4.72 -6.64
C LEU A 66 6.53 -5.03 -5.94
N GLY A 67 7.44 -5.75 -6.62
CA GLY A 67 8.77 -6.07 -6.07
C GLY A 67 9.61 -4.83 -5.83
N VAL A 68 9.58 -3.86 -6.76
CA VAL A 68 10.24 -2.57 -6.57
C VAL A 68 9.56 -1.75 -5.47
N ALA A 69 8.23 -1.73 -5.42
CA ALA A 69 7.48 -1.00 -4.38
C ALA A 69 7.89 -1.42 -2.97
N VAL A 70 8.02 -2.73 -2.73
CA VAL A 70 8.37 -3.29 -1.42
C VAL A 70 9.79 -2.92 -1.00
N ARG A 71 10.72 -2.76 -1.97
CA ARG A 71 12.12 -2.42 -1.69
C ARG A 71 12.37 -0.91 -1.58
N LEU A 72 11.47 -0.07 -2.09
CA LEU A 72 11.55 1.38 -1.98
C LEU A 72 11.07 1.85 -0.60
N ASN A 73 12.01 2.18 0.29
CA ASN A 73 11.71 2.60 1.66
C ASN A 73 10.81 3.86 1.74
N TRP A 74 11.02 4.84 0.85
CA TRP A 74 10.24 6.09 0.78
C TRP A 74 9.80 6.48 -0.64
N GLY A 75 10.32 5.79 -1.67
CA GLY A 75 9.99 6.01 -3.08
C GLY A 75 10.07 7.48 -3.50
N LYS A 76 9.03 7.96 -4.19
CA LYS A 76 8.92 9.36 -4.67
C LYS A 76 8.96 10.43 -3.57
N PHE A 77 8.76 10.04 -2.31
CA PHE A 77 8.70 10.97 -1.18
C PHE A 77 10.07 11.17 -0.50
N GLU A 78 11.10 10.39 -0.86
CA GLU A 78 12.45 10.50 -0.31
C GLU A 78 12.95 11.97 -0.27
N PRO A 79 12.87 12.78 -1.36
CA PRO A 79 13.39 14.15 -1.32
C PRO A 79 12.61 15.05 -0.34
N ALA A 80 11.30 14.83 -0.22
CA ALA A 80 10.47 15.56 0.73
C ALA A 80 10.78 15.18 2.18
N ILE A 81 10.99 13.89 2.42
CA ILE A 81 11.38 13.37 3.73
C ILE A 81 12.74 13.93 4.15
N ARG A 82 13.75 13.92 3.28
CA ARG A 82 15.06 14.51 3.57
C ARG A 82 15.00 16.00 3.90
N ARG A 83 14.13 16.77 3.22
CA ARG A 83 13.91 18.18 3.56
C ARG A 83 13.28 18.33 4.95
N TRP A 84 12.31 17.49 5.28
CA TRP A 84 11.62 17.55 6.56
C TRP A 84 12.48 17.06 7.74
N GLU A 85 13.33 16.05 7.51
CA GLU A 85 14.31 15.56 8.50
C GLU A 85 15.27 16.66 8.97
N LYS A 86 15.66 17.57 8.06
CA LYS A 86 16.53 18.72 8.40
C LYS A 86 15.91 19.68 9.42
N ILE A 87 14.58 19.79 9.43
CA ILE A 87 13.85 20.76 10.26
C ILE A 87 13.33 20.09 11.54
N THR A 88 13.08 18.78 11.51
CA THR A 88 12.43 18.05 12.59
C THR A 88 13.38 17.08 13.31
N ARG A 89 13.44 15.84 12.84
CA ARG A 89 14.25 14.70 13.31
C ARG A 89 14.21 13.62 12.24
N VAL A 90 15.00 12.56 12.39
CA VAL A 90 14.97 11.39 11.51
C VAL A 90 13.56 10.82 11.42
N ALA A 91 13.13 10.45 10.22
CA ALA A 91 11.80 9.92 9.95
C ALA A 91 11.65 8.53 10.61
N PRO A 92 10.69 8.33 11.51
CA PRO A 92 10.39 7.00 12.06
C PRO A 92 9.67 6.14 11.02
N ALA A 93 9.69 4.82 11.20
CA ALA A 93 9.01 3.89 10.30
C ALA A 93 7.50 4.21 10.18
N PRO A 94 6.94 4.25 8.95
CA PRO A 94 5.56 4.70 8.73
C PRO A 94 4.53 3.71 9.27
N THR A 95 4.86 2.41 9.29
CA THR A 95 4.00 1.36 9.84
C THR A 95 4.73 0.50 10.85
N LYS A 96 3.98 -0.09 11.78
CA LYS A 96 4.45 -1.09 12.74
C LYS A 96 3.73 -2.42 12.49
N PRO A 97 4.40 -3.57 12.58
CA PRO A 97 3.79 -4.89 12.41
C PRO A 97 2.95 -5.34 13.62
N ASP A 98 2.49 -4.39 14.45
CA ASP A 98 1.81 -4.61 15.74
C ASP A 98 0.27 -4.47 15.62
N GLY A 99 -0.28 -4.65 14.42
CA GLY A 99 -1.73 -4.66 14.20
C GLY A 99 -2.34 -6.03 14.46
N LYS A 100 -3.67 -6.04 14.62
CA LYS A 100 -4.45 -7.26 14.76
C LYS A 100 -4.27 -8.15 13.51
N ASP A 101 -4.10 -9.45 13.70
CA ASP A 101 -3.93 -10.44 12.63
C ASP A 101 -2.74 -10.18 11.68
N GLY A 102 -1.66 -9.55 12.19
CA GLY A 102 -0.46 -9.24 11.39
C GLY A 102 -0.62 -8.02 10.47
N ALA A 103 -1.71 -7.26 10.62
CA ALA A 103 -1.91 -6.02 9.88
C ALA A 103 -0.85 -4.97 10.26
N HIS A 104 -0.40 -4.19 9.27
CA HIS A 104 0.48 -3.06 9.51
C HIS A 104 -0.34 -1.87 10.03
N ARG A 105 -0.14 -1.48 11.30
CA ARG A 105 -0.77 -0.28 11.86
C ARG A 105 0.06 0.95 11.56
N LEU A 106 -0.59 2.07 11.26
CA LEU A 106 0.09 3.36 11.11
C LEU A 106 0.81 3.73 12.42
N SER A 107 2.08 4.13 12.30
CA SER A 107 2.89 4.54 13.44
C SER A 107 2.45 5.91 13.95
N ALA A 108 2.00 6.00 15.20
CA ALA A 108 1.66 7.28 15.83
C ALA A 108 2.86 8.25 15.87
N GLU A 109 4.07 7.71 16.07
CA GLU A 109 5.32 8.50 16.06
C GLU A 109 5.60 9.13 14.69
N PHE A 110 5.23 8.45 13.60
CA PHE A 110 5.31 8.97 12.25
C PHE A 110 4.28 10.07 12.00
N THR A 111 3.05 9.91 12.47
CA THR A 111 2.03 10.96 12.40
C THR A 111 2.44 12.22 13.19
N GLU A 112 2.99 12.05 14.40
CA GLU A 112 3.53 13.16 15.20
C GLU A 112 4.68 13.88 14.49
N TRP A 113 5.54 13.12 13.81
CA TRP A 113 6.64 13.65 13.01
C TRP A 113 6.13 14.46 11.81
N MET A 114 5.10 13.98 11.10
CA MET A 114 4.45 14.70 10.00
C MET A 114 3.86 16.04 10.45
N MET A 115 3.36 16.12 11.69
CA MET A 115 2.84 17.37 12.27
C MET A 115 3.95 18.32 12.78
N GLY A 116 5.22 17.92 12.74
CA GLY A 116 6.34 18.72 13.25
C GLY A 116 6.39 18.82 14.79
N ILE A 117 5.57 18.03 15.50
CA ILE A 117 5.45 18.10 16.96
C ILE A 117 6.62 17.32 17.57
N LYS A 118 7.37 17.95 18.48
CA LYS A 118 8.33 17.23 19.32
C LYS A 118 7.56 16.36 20.32
N ARG A 119 7.99 15.13 20.55
CA ARG A 119 7.34 14.18 21.49
C ARG A 119 7.00 14.82 22.86
N LEU A 120 7.85 15.72 23.35
CA LEU A 120 7.63 16.47 24.61
C LEU A 120 6.45 17.46 24.57
N LEU A 121 6.21 18.12 23.43
CA LEU A 121 5.11 19.08 23.28
C LEU A 121 3.74 18.38 23.27
N LEU A 122 3.65 17.19 22.70
CA LEU A 122 2.42 16.39 22.72
C LEU A 122 2.09 15.94 24.16
N VAL A 123 3.09 15.46 24.90
CA VAL A 123 2.93 15.06 26.31
C VAL A 123 2.53 16.27 27.16
N LEU A 124 3.12 17.43 26.92
CA LEU A 124 2.76 18.67 27.60
C LEU A 124 1.31 19.08 27.31
N LEU A 125 0.86 19.04 26.06
CA LEU A 125 -0.53 19.35 25.68
C LEU A 125 -1.54 18.39 26.30
N ILE A 126 -1.22 17.09 26.35
CA ILE A 126 -2.06 16.07 27.00
C ILE A 126 -2.12 16.33 28.51
N LEU A 127 -0.98 16.63 29.14
CA LEU A 127 -0.93 16.96 30.57
C LEU A 127 -1.70 18.24 30.89
N VAL A 128 -1.52 19.31 30.11
CA VAL A 128 -2.26 20.57 30.28
C VAL A 128 -3.76 20.32 30.17
N ARG A 129 -4.21 19.55 29.17
CA ARG A 129 -5.62 19.21 28.99
C ARG A 129 -6.17 18.35 30.15
N SER A 130 -5.39 17.39 30.66
CA SER A 130 -5.77 16.56 31.81
C SER A 130 -5.81 17.36 33.11
N ILE A 131 -4.83 18.23 33.36
CA ILE A 131 -4.79 19.11 34.55
C ILE A 131 -5.95 20.10 34.51
N TRP A 132 -6.23 20.71 33.36
CA TRP A 132 -7.38 21.60 33.19
C TRP A 132 -8.72 20.88 33.40
N GLY A 133 -8.85 19.65 32.90
CA GLY A 133 -10.03 18.82 33.17
C GLY A 133 -10.19 18.45 34.65
N LEU A 134 -9.10 18.19 35.35
CA LEU A 134 -9.10 17.93 36.79
C LEU A 134 -9.46 19.19 37.59
N PHE A 135 -8.91 20.33 37.19
CA PHE A 135 -9.22 21.64 37.76
C PHE A 135 -10.69 21.99 37.59
N ILE A 136 -11.26 21.80 36.39
CA ILE A 136 -12.69 22.00 36.14
C ILE A 136 -13.54 21.07 37.02
N ARG A 137 -13.18 19.78 37.14
CA ARG A 137 -13.91 18.84 38.01
C ARG A 137 -13.85 19.24 39.48
N LEU A 138 -12.71 19.73 39.95
CA LEU A 138 -12.54 20.27 41.30
C LEU A 138 -13.36 21.55 41.51
N LEU A 139 -13.42 22.44 40.51
CA LEU A 139 -14.16 23.70 40.56
C LEU A 139 -15.68 23.47 40.55
N ILE A 140 -16.18 22.52 39.74
CA ILE A 140 -17.61 22.18 39.64
C ILE A 140 -18.06 21.35 40.84
N GLY A 141 -17.21 20.46 41.38
CA GLY A 141 -17.51 19.69 42.60
C GLY A 141 -17.61 20.51 43.88
N PHE A 142 -17.27 21.80 43.84
CA PHE A 142 -17.29 22.73 44.96
C PHE A 142 -18.49 23.70 44.95
N ILE A 143 -19.47 23.50 44.06
CA ILE A 143 -20.72 24.27 44.04
C ILE A 143 -21.75 23.51 44.90
N PRO A 144 -21.96 23.88 46.18
CA PRO A 144 -23.09 23.37 46.94
C PRO A 144 -24.40 23.91 46.34
N VAL A 145 -25.37 23.01 46.16
CA VAL A 145 -26.79 23.36 45.95
C VAL A 145 -27.37 23.89 47.27
#